data_AF-A0A937AVL1-F1
#
_entry.id   AF-A0A937AVL1-F1
#
_cell.length_a   1.000
_cell.length_b   1.000
_cell.length_c   1.000
_cell.angle_alpha   90.00
_cell.angle_beta   90.00
_cell.angle_gamma   90.00
#
_symmetry.space_group_name_H-M   'P 1'
#
loop_
_entity.id
_entity.type
_entity.pdbx_description
1 polymer ?
#
loop_
_entity_poly.entity_id
_entity_poly.type
_entity_poly.pdbx_seq_one_letter_code
_entity_poly.pdbx_strand_id
1 'polypeptide(L)'
;MADQKQLTEKESLDLITNMIQKAKGSYHETGIGSLLWGTVVTVASVVTYFQRTYDFSIGFDIWLIVLGAIIPQIIISVQEKKSNKVKKYEDDALNAVWLVFGITIFGLNIYQIIVPDITNEFIKQEGWQLTKHYLDSSKADEPISTFTPSIYSLFILIYALPTLVTGIVKKFKPMLYGALITYVLFIGSCFTISEYDFLLGGVAALICWFIPGVILRRKYLAQQKANV
;
A
#
# COMPACT_ATOMS: atom_id res chain seq x y z
N MET A 1 -19.46 10.71 50.23
CA MET A 1 -19.94 11.40 49.02
C MET A 1 -18.92 12.51 48.75
N ALA A 2 -18.17 12.43 47.66
CA ALA A 2 -17.11 13.41 47.39
C ALA A 2 -17.75 14.72 46.90
N ASP A 3 -17.44 15.82 47.58
CA ASP A 3 -17.88 17.17 47.26
C ASP A 3 -17.58 17.52 45.80
N GLN A 4 -18.63 17.80 45.03
CA GLN A 4 -18.49 18.44 43.72
C GLN A 4 -18.06 19.89 43.96
N LYS A 5 -16.74 20.11 43.94
CA LYS A 5 -16.13 21.45 43.97
C LYS A 5 -16.77 22.28 42.84
N GLN A 6 -17.55 23.30 43.19
CA GLN A 6 -18.15 24.21 42.20
C GLN A 6 -17.00 24.89 41.44
N LEU A 7 -16.83 24.52 40.19
CA LEU A 7 -15.82 25.10 39.31
C LEU A 7 -16.18 26.55 39.05
N THR A 8 -15.22 27.44 39.22
CA THR A 8 -15.38 28.85 38.81
C THR A 8 -15.56 28.94 37.29
N GLU A 9 -16.17 30.02 36.79
CA GLU A 9 -16.41 30.20 35.34
C GLU A 9 -15.12 30.09 34.52
N LYS A 10 -13.99 30.60 35.05
CA LYS A 10 -12.67 30.46 34.43
C LYS A 10 -12.18 29.01 34.39
N GLU A 11 -12.30 28.27 35.50
CA GLU A 11 -11.91 26.85 35.54
C GLU A 11 -12.79 25.99 34.62
N SER A 12 -14.07 26.34 34.46
CA SER A 12 -14.98 25.67 33.54
C SER A 12 -14.63 25.96 32.07
N LEU A 13 -14.30 27.21 31.73
CA LEU A 13 -13.82 27.59 30.39
C LEU A 13 -12.47 26.94 30.06
N ASP A 14 -11.54 26.88 31.01
CA ASP A 14 -10.26 26.20 30.85
C ASP A 14 -10.45 24.69 30.71
N LEU A 15 -11.35 24.08 31.48
CA LEU A 15 -11.68 22.67 31.33
C LEU A 15 -12.29 22.38 29.96
N ILE A 16 -13.25 23.18 29.50
CA ILE A 16 -13.84 23.05 28.16
C ILE A 16 -12.77 23.23 27.08
N THR A 17 -11.89 24.22 27.22
CA THR A 17 -10.78 24.46 26.29
C THR A 17 -9.81 23.29 26.26
N ASN A 18 -9.45 22.75 27.42
CA ASN A 18 -8.61 21.56 27.55
C ASN A 18 -9.30 20.31 26.98
N MET A 19 -10.61 20.15 27.19
CA MET A 19 -11.39 19.05 26.62
C MET A 19 -11.49 19.17 25.10
N ILE A 20 -11.70 20.38 24.56
CA ILE A 20 -11.70 20.65 23.12
C ILE A 20 -10.30 20.46 22.51
N GLN A 21 -9.25 20.92 23.18
CA GLN A 21 -7.86 20.74 22.74
C GLN A 21 -7.45 19.26 22.79
N LYS A 22 -7.80 18.53 23.85
CA LYS A 22 -7.53 17.09 23.98
C LYS A 22 -8.33 16.26 22.96
N ALA A 23 -9.57 16.67 22.67
CA ALA A 23 -10.36 16.08 21.60
C ALA A 23 -9.73 16.34 20.21
N LYS A 24 -9.30 17.58 19.93
CA LYS A 24 -8.61 17.97 18.69
C LYS A 24 -7.21 17.36 18.54
N GLY A 25 -6.49 17.12 19.64
CA GLY A 25 -5.13 16.60 19.69
C GLY A 25 -5.01 15.07 19.74
N SER A 26 -6.12 14.33 19.84
CA SER A 26 -6.14 12.86 19.91
C SER A 26 -5.87 12.14 18.58
N TYR A 27 -5.08 12.75 17.69
CA TYR A 27 -4.65 12.15 16.43
C TYR A 27 -3.30 11.46 16.65
N HIS A 28 -3.31 10.17 16.94
CA HIS A 28 -2.11 9.38 17.26
C HIS A 28 -1.91 8.25 16.24
N GLU A 29 -1.73 8.60 14.97
CA GLU A 29 -1.08 7.71 14.01
C GLU A 29 0.36 8.18 13.81
N THR A 30 1.32 7.26 13.91
CA THR A 30 2.75 7.60 13.91
C THR A 30 3.33 7.83 12.52
N GLY A 31 2.62 7.40 11.47
CA GLY A 31 3.08 7.39 10.08
C GLY A 31 4.12 6.32 9.75
N ILE A 32 4.57 5.52 10.71
CA ILE A 32 5.64 4.54 10.51
C ILE A 32 5.21 3.47 9.51
N GLY A 33 4.01 2.92 9.64
CA GLY A 33 3.51 1.86 8.75
C GLY A 33 3.47 2.30 7.28
N SER A 34 2.89 3.47 7.00
CA SER A 34 2.85 4.01 5.63
C SER A 34 4.25 4.34 5.08
N LEU A 35 5.16 4.83 5.93
CA LEU A 35 6.53 5.10 5.51
C LEU A 35 7.27 3.80 5.14
N LEU A 36 7.08 2.75 5.94
CA LEU A 36 7.67 1.44 5.72
C LEU A 36 7.19 0.83 4.40
N TRP A 37 5.86 0.70 4.21
CA TRP A 37 5.31 0.13 2.99
C TRP A 37 5.62 0.97 1.74
N GLY A 38 5.57 2.30 1.85
CA GLY A 38 5.95 3.19 0.76
C GLY A 38 7.40 3.00 0.34
N THR A 39 8.33 2.87 1.29
CA THR A 39 9.75 2.68 0.97
C THR A 39 10.00 1.30 0.36
N VAL A 40 9.52 0.24 1.02
CA VAL A 40 9.79 -1.15 0.63
C VAL A 40 9.25 -1.43 -0.77
N VAL A 41 8.01 -1.02 -1.05
CA VAL A 41 7.38 -1.27 -2.35
C VAL A 41 8.01 -0.42 -3.44
N THR A 42 8.39 0.83 -3.15
CA THR A 42 9.11 1.66 -4.12
C THR A 42 10.44 1.02 -4.51
N VAL A 43 11.23 0.58 -3.53
CA VAL A 43 12.53 -0.07 -3.77
C VAL A 43 12.34 -1.36 -4.57
N ALA A 44 11.41 -2.23 -4.18
CA ALA A 44 11.13 -3.47 -4.90
C ALA A 44 10.74 -3.20 -6.36
N SER A 45 9.89 -2.21 -6.59
CA SER A 45 9.39 -1.84 -7.91
C SER A 45 10.50 -1.29 -8.81
N VAL A 46 11.33 -0.37 -8.29
CA VAL A 46 12.44 0.24 -9.04
C VAL A 46 13.51 -0.80 -9.38
N VAL A 47 13.85 -1.66 -8.43
CA VAL A 47 14.81 -2.75 -8.67
C VAL A 47 14.27 -3.73 -9.71
N THR A 48 13.00 -4.13 -9.63
CA THR A 48 12.40 -5.04 -10.62
C THR A 48 12.38 -4.42 -12.02
N TYR A 49 12.08 -3.13 -12.13
CA TYR A 49 12.17 -2.39 -13.40
C TYR A 49 13.58 -2.49 -13.99
N PHE A 50 14.61 -2.17 -13.19
CA PHE A 50 15.99 -2.24 -13.66
C PHE A 50 16.43 -3.67 -14.02
N GLN A 51 16.02 -4.67 -13.25
CA GLN A 51 16.29 -6.08 -13.57
C GLN A 51 15.75 -6.47 -14.93
N ARG A 52 14.53 -6.02 -15.27
CA ARG A 52 13.92 -6.30 -16.57
C ARG A 52 14.56 -5.51 -17.72
N THR A 53 14.85 -4.23 -17.51
CA THR A 53 15.41 -3.37 -18.57
C THR A 53 16.86 -3.71 -18.92
N TYR A 54 17.68 -4.11 -17.93
CA TYR A 54 19.11 -4.38 -18.11
C TYR A 54 19.46 -5.87 -18.06
N ASP A 55 18.45 -6.74 -17.97
CA ASP A 55 18.57 -8.21 -17.94
C ASP A 55 19.62 -8.74 -16.94
N PHE A 56 19.74 -8.08 -15.78
CA PHE A 56 20.62 -8.54 -14.70
C PHE A 56 19.82 -9.26 -13.61
N SER A 57 20.43 -10.31 -13.04
CA SER A 57 19.87 -11.06 -11.92
C SER A 57 20.69 -10.81 -10.65
N ILE A 58 20.00 -10.59 -9.54
CA ILE A 58 20.59 -10.33 -8.21
C ILE A 58 20.76 -11.65 -7.43
N GLY A 59 20.37 -12.78 -8.04
CA GLY A 59 20.41 -14.12 -7.45
C GLY A 59 19.26 -14.47 -6.51
N PHE A 60 18.35 -13.52 -6.22
CA PHE A 60 17.13 -13.76 -5.44
C PHE A 60 15.98 -12.85 -5.91
N ASP A 61 14.75 -13.22 -5.56
CA ASP A 61 13.56 -12.41 -5.85
C ASP A 61 13.48 -11.20 -4.90
N ILE A 62 13.55 -10.00 -5.48
CA ILE A 62 13.49 -8.75 -4.70
C ILE A 62 12.18 -8.63 -3.93
N TRP A 63 11.08 -9.21 -4.38
CA TRP A 63 9.78 -9.13 -3.70
C TRP A 63 9.77 -9.85 -2.34
N LEU A 64 10.79 -10.66 -2.02
CA LEU A 64 10.99 -11.21 -0.67
C LEU A 64 11.14 -10.13 0.41
N ILE A 65 11.61 -8.92 0.06
CA ILE A 65 11.68 -7.80 1.02
C ILE A 65 10.29 -7.35 1.47
N VAL A 66 9.28 -7.47 0.60
CA VAL A 66 7.87 -7.13 0.89
C VAL A 66 7.28 -8.14 1.87
N LEU A 67 7.62 -9.42 1.72
CA LEU A 67 7.26 -10.45 2.71
C LEU A 67 8.00 -10.23 4.04
N GLY A 68 9.30 -9.92 3.99
CA GLY A 68 10.10 -9.61 5.17
C GLY A 68 9.57 -8.40 5.95
N ALA A 69 9.00 -7.41 5.26
CA ALA A 69 8.39 -6.21 5.84
C ALA A 69 7.15 -6.47 6.71
N ILE A 70 6.52 -7.65 6.60
CA ILE A 70 5.40 -8.06 7.46
C ILE A 70 5.85 -8.18 8.92
N ILE A 71 7.06 -8.70 9.17
CA ILE A 71 7.62 -8.88 10.52
C ILE A 71 7.74 -7.54 11.27
N PRO A 72 8.48 -6.53 10.76
CA PRO A 72 8.56 -5.24 11.43
C PRO A 72 7.19 -4.56 11.51
N GLN A 73 6.31 -4.73 10.51
CA GLN A 73 4.96 -4.18 10.56
C GLN A 73 4.14 -4.73 11.73
N ILE A 74 4.20 -6.04 12.01
CA ILE A 74 3.54 -6.65 13.17
C ILE A 74 4.10 -6.07 14.48
N ILE A 75 5.44 -5.96 14.58
CA ILE A 75 6.10 -5.40 15.76
C ILE A 75 5.64 -3.95 16.01
N ILE A 76 5.63 -3.11 14.98
CA ILE A 76 5.17 -1.72 15.05
C ILE A 76 3.69 -1.68 15.49
N SER A 77 2.83 -2.49 14.89
CA SER A 77 1.40 -2.53 15.24
C SER A 77 1.17 -2.91 16.71
N VAL A 78 1.94 -3.86 17.26
CA VAL A 78 1.86 -4.24 18.67
C VAL A 78 2.35 -3.11 19.59
N GLN A 79 3.42 -2.41 19.20
CA GLN A 79 3.94 -1.26 19.97
C GLN A 79 2.94 -0.10 20.00
N GLU A 80 2.32 0.22 18.86
CA GLU A 80 1.32 1.28 18.76
C GLU A 80 0.05 0.97 19.57
N LYS A 81 -0.39 -0.29 19.57
CA LYS A 81 -1.51 -0.75 20.41
C LYS A 81 -1.25 -0.59 21.90
N LYS A 82 0.00 -0.73 22.36
CA LYS A 82 0.36 -0.52 23.77
C LYS A 82 0.37 0.96 24.15
N SER A 83 0.71 1.84 23.20
CA SER A 83 0.75 3.30 23.40
C SER A 83 -0.64 3.95 23.33
N ASN A 84 -1.52 3.46 22.45
CA ASN A 84 -2.84 4.03 22.20
C ASN A 84 -3.91 3.38 23.10
N LYS A 85 -4.18 4.01 24.25
CA LYS A 85 -5.18 3.52 25.24
C LYS A 85 -6.65 3.72 24.84
N VAL A 86 -6.96 4.38 23.71
CA VAL A 86 -8.34 4.62 23.25
C VAL A 86 -8.43 4.23 21.77
N LYS A 87 -9.05 3.09 21.49
CA LYS A 87 -9.41 2.71 20.11
C LYS A 87 -10.64 3.47 19.67
N LYS A 88 -10.59 4.14 18.51
CA LYS A 88 -11.78 4.72 17.88
C LYS A 88 -12.43 3.67 16.97
N TYR A 89 -13.75 3.69 16.85
CA TYR A 89 -14.51 2.82 15.94
C TYR A 89 -14.00 2.92 14.48
N GLU A 90 -13.59 4.12 14.06
CA GLU A 90 -12.98 4.37 12.75
C GLU A 90 -11.67 3.59 12.53
N ASP A 91 -10.87 3.37 13.57
CA ASP A 91 -9.60 2.64 13.48
C ASP A 91 -9.83 1.16 13.18
N ASP A 92 -10.85 0.55 13.80
CA ASP A 92 -11.19 -0.85 13.57
C ASP A 92 -11.74 -1.07 12.16
N ALA A 93 -12.55 -0.13 11.64
CA ALA A 93 -13.01 -0.17 10.25
C ALA A 93 -11.85 -0.09 9.25
N LEU A 94 -10.88 0.81 9.48
CA LEU A 94 -9.69 0.92 8.63
C LEU A 94 -8.81 -0.31 8.69
N ASN A 95 -8.61 -0.89 9.89
CA ASN A 95 -7.89 -2.16 10.03
C ASN A 95 -8.55 -3.28 9.23
N ALA A 96 -9.89 -3.36 9.20
CA ALA A 96 -10.61 -4.33 8.39
C ALA A 96 -10.36 -4.11 6.88
N VAL A 97 -10.37 -2.85 6.41
CA VAL A 97 -10.08 -2.51 5.01
C VAL A 97 -8.66 -2.93 4.61
N TRP A 98 -7.67 -2.67 5.47
CA TRP A 98 -6.29 -3.09 5.23
C TRP A 98 -6.11 -4.62 5.27
N LEU A 99 -6.85 -5.33 6.11
CA LEU A 99 -6.87 -6.78 6.13
C LEU A 99 -7.44 -7.36 4.83
N VAL A 100 -8.59 -6.86 4.37
CA VAL A 100 -9.21 -7.28 3.11
C VAL A 100 -8.28 -7.00 1.93
N PHE A 101 -7.63 -5.84 1.92
CA PHE A 101 -6.61 -5.50 0.93
C PHE A 101 -5.47 -6.52 0.89
N GLY A 102 -4.90 -6.89 2.05
CA GLY A 102 -3.85 -7.90 2.13
C GLY A 102 -4.29 -9.29 1.64
N ILE A 103 -5.50 -9.73 2.02
CA ILE A 103 -6.08 -11.00 1.55
C ILE A 103 -6.27 -10.99 0.04
N THR A 104 -6.71 -9.86 -0.52
CA THR A 104 -6.94 -9.69 -1.96
C THR A 104 -5.63 -9.79 -2.75
N ILE A 105 -4.57 -9.13 -2.26
CA ILE A 105 -3.23 -9.21 -2.88
C ILE A 105 -2.70 -10.64 -2.86
N PHE A 106 -2.89 -11.34 -1.75
CA PHE A 106 -2.46 -12.73 -1.64
C PHE A 106 -3.20 -13.63 -2.64
N GLY A 107 -4.52 -13.46 -2.77
CA GLY A 107 -5.33 -14.15 -3.78
C GLY A 107 -4.87 -13.88 -5.21
N LEU A 108 -4.53 -12.62 -5.54
CA LEU A 108 -4.01 -12.27 -6.85
C LEU A 108 -2.63 -12.86 -7.14
N ASN A 109 -1.74 -12.96 -6.14
CA ASN A 109 -0.46 -13.62 -6.30
C ASN A 109 -0.64 -15.12 -6.59
N ILE A 110 -1.54 -15.79 -5.87
CA ILE A 110 -1.89 -17.19 -6.14
C ILE A 110 -2.45 -17.33 -7.57
N TYR A 111 -3.35 -16.43 -7.96
CA TYR A 111 -3.92 -16.42 -9.31
C TYR A 111 -2.83 -16.31 -10.39
N GLN A 112 -1.87 -15.39 -10.20
CA GLN A 112 -0.76 -15.18 -11.14
C GLN A 112 0.16 -16.40 -11.25
N ILE A 113 0.32 -17.17 -10.17
CA ILE A 113 1.16 -18.38 -10.17
C ILE A 113 0.41 -19.56 -10.82
N ILE A 114 -0.85 -19.79 -10.44
CA ILE A 114 -1.57 -21.01 -10.83
C ILE A 114 -2.15 -20.93 -12.25
N VAL A 115 -2.76 -19.80 -12.62
CA VAL A 115 -3.58 -19.73 -13.84
C VAL A 115 -2.78 -19.95 -15.13
N PRO A 116 -1.57 -19.38 -15.30
CA PRO A 116 -0.76 -19.66 -16.48
C PRO A 116 -0.47 -21.16 -16.64
N ASP A 117 0.01 -21.83 -15.59
CA ASP A 117 0.38 -23.24 -15.66
C ASP A 117 -0.81 -24.14 -16.00
N ILE A 118 -1.95 -23.92 -15.34
CA ILE A 118 -3.17 -24.68 -15.61
C ILE A 118 -3.68 -24.43 -17.04
N THR A 119 -3.61 -23.18 -17.51
CA THR A 119 -4.04 -22.82 -18.87
C THR A 119 -3.13 -23.45 -19.93
N ASN A 120 -1.81 -23.49 -19.68
CA ASN A 120 -0.86 -24.18 -20.57
C ASN A 120 -1.19 -25.68 -20.69
N GLU A 121 -1.61 -26.31 -19.60
CA GLU A 121 -1.95 -27.73 -19.61
C GLU A 121 -3.24 -28.02 -20.39
N PHE A 122 -4.29 -27.21 -20.20
CA PHE A 122 -5.53 -27.31 -20.98
C PHE A 122 -5.29 -27.12 -22.48
N ILE A 123 -4.51 -26.09 -22.85
CA ILE A 123 -4.17 -25.80 -24.25
C ILE A 123 -3.47 -27.01 -24.92
N LYS A 124 -2.51 -27.62 -24.21
CA LYS A 124 -1.81 -28.81 -24.71
C LYS A 124 -2.72 -30.02 -24.86
N GLN A 125 -3.71 -30.19 -23.97
CA GLN A 125 -4.70 -31.26 -24.09
C GLN A 125 -5.61 -31.08 -25.32
N GLU A 126 -5.91 -29.84 -25.69
CA GLU A 126 -6.65 -29.51 -26.92
C GLU A 126 -5.82 -29.65 -28.20
N GLY A 127 -4.53 -30.00 -28.09
CA GLY A 127 -3.66 -30.29 -29.22
C GLY A 127 -3.04 -29.05 -29.89
N TRP A 128 -3.11 -27.88 -29.25
CA TRP A 128 -2.45 -26.67 -29.73
C TRP A 128 -1.50 -26.09 -28.66
N GLN A 129 -0.67 -25.12 -29.05
CA GLN A 129 0.22 -24.42 -28.13
C GLN A 129 0.36 -22.95 -28.53
N LEU A 130 0.55 -22.08 -27.55
CA LEU A 130 0.82 -20.67 -27.81
C LEU A 130 2.22 -20.54 -28.43
N THR A 131 2.33 -19.84 -29.55
CA THR A 131 3.60 -19.58 -30.24
C THR A 131 3.75 -18.09 -30.53
N LYS A 132 4.98 -17.59 -30.47
CA LYS A 132 5.31 -16.25 -30.99
C LYS A 132 5.75 -16.38 -32.45
N HIS A 133 5.00 -15.73 -33.33
CA HIS A 133 5.31 -15.66 -34.76
C HIS A 133 6.10 -14.37 -35.06
N TYR A 134 7.27 -14.51 -35.69
CA TYR A 134 8.09 -13.35 -36.08
C TYR A 134 7.67 -12.83 -37.46
N LEU A 135 7.10 -11.62 -37.49
CA LEU A 135 6.56 -10.99 -38.71
C LEU A 135 7.58 -10.89 -39.86
N ASP A 136 8.86 -10.72 -39.53
CA ASP A 136 9.94 -10.55 -40.51
C ASP A 136 10.43 -11.89 -41.11
N SER A 137 9.80 -13.02 -40.78
CA SER A 137 10.21 -14.37 -41.21
C SER A 137 11.67 -14.73 -40.88
N SER A 138 12.30 -13.97 -39.97
CA SER A 138 13.71 -14.09 -39.61
C SER A 138 14.02 -15.34 -38.78
N LYS A 139 13.01 -15.86 -38.08
CA LYS A 139 13.10 -17.00 -37.17
C LYS A 139 11.83 -17.84 -37.29
N ALA A 140 11.96 -19.14 -37.04
CA ALA A 140 10.81 -20.02 -36.91
C ALA A 140 9.98 -19.67 -35.67
N ASP A 141 8.72 -20.09 -35.68
CA ASP A 141 7.81 -19.91 -34.56
C ASP A 141 8.36 -20.62 -33.33
N GLU A 142 8.41 -19.90 -32.21
CA GLU A 142 8.89 -20.41 -30.94
C GLU A 142 7.69 -20.57 -29.98
N PRO A 143 7.57 -21.71 -29.26
CA PRO A 143 6.53 -21.87 -28.26
C PRO A 143 6.76 -20.91 -27.08
N ILE A 144 5.67 -20.33 -26.59
CA ILE A 144 5.69 -19.50 -25.38
C ILE A 144 4.73 -20.07 -24.36
N SER A 145 5.12 -20.02 -23.09
CA SER A 145 4.19 -20.30 -22.00
C SER A 145 3.13 -19.20 -21.94
N THR A 146 1.90 -19.57 -21.63
CA THR A 146 0.87 -18.62 -21.22
C THR A 146 1.39 -17.77 -20.06
N PHE A 147 0.87 -16.56 -19.97
CA PHE A 147 1.17 -15.61 -18.92
C PHE A 147 -0.10 -14.79 -18.67
N THR A 148 -0.22 -14.20 -17.49
CA THR A 148 -1.33 -13.29 -17.19
C THR A 148 -0.96 -11.88 -17.67
N PRO A 149 -1.63 -11.33 -18.71
CA PRO A 149 -1.28 -10.01 -19.22
C PRO A 149 -1.62 -8.92 -18.19
N SER A 150 -0.75 -7.92 -18.05
CA SER A 150 -0.99 -6.66 -17.32
C SER A 150 -1.44 -6.82 -15.85
N ILE A 151 -1.04 -7.89 -15.17
CA ILE A 151 -1.35 -8.15 -13.75
C ILE A 151 -0.86 -7.03 -12.81
N TYR A 152 0.22 -6.34 -13.18
CA TYR A 152 0.78 -5.23 -12.41
C TYR A 152 -0.13 -4.00 -12.36
N SER A 153 -0.88 -3.72 -13.42
CA SER A 153 -1.93 -2.70 -13.41
C SER A 153 -3.01 -2.99 -12.35
N LEU A 154 -3.37 -4.27 -12.15
CA LEU A 154 -4.34 -4.66 -11.12
C LEU A 154 -3.80 -4.42 -9.70
N PHE A 155 -2.49 -4.61 -9.48
CA PHE A 155 -1.87 -4.27 -8.20
C PHE A 155 -1.95 -2.75 -7.93
N ILE A 156 -1.66 -1.90 -8.92
CA ILE A 156 -1.78 -0.43 -8.78
C ILE A 156 -3.22 -0.04 -8.42
N LEU A 157 -4.21 -0.63 -9.10
CA LEU A 157 -5.63 -0.38 -8.83
C LEU A 157 -6.01 -0.73 -7.39
N ILE A 158 -5.59 -1.90 -6.91
CA ILE A 158 -5.94 -2.39 -5.58
C ILE A 158 -5.19 -1.62 -4.49
N TYR A 159 -3.95 -1.19 -4.75
CA TYR A 159 -3.14 -0.36 -3.84
C TYR A 159 -3.79 0.99 -3.52
N ALA A 160 -4.50 1.58 -4.49
CA ALA A 160 -5.19 2.84 -4.30
C ALA A 160 -6.37 2.73 -3.32
N LEU A 161 -7.04 1.58 -3.25
CA LEU A 161 -8.29 1.37 -2.50
C LEU A 161 -8.15 1.65 -0.99
N PRO A 162 -7.29 0.94 -0.21
CA PRO A 162 -7.20 1.17 1.23
C PRO A 162 -6.69 2.59 1.53
N THR A 163 -5.86 3.15 0.65
CA THR A 163 -5.33 4.50 0.76
C THR A 163 -6.44 5.54 0.58
N LEU A 164 -7.31 5.36 -0.41
CA LEU A 164 -8.45 6.24 -0.65
C LEU A 164 -9.42 6.21 0.53
N VAL A 165 -9.79 5.00 0.97
CA VAL A 165 -10.68 4.82 2.13
C VAL A 165 -10.09 5.48 3.37
N THR A 166 -8.79 5.27 3.63
CA THR A 166 -8.08 5.96 4.72
C THR A 166 -8.17 7.47 4.55
N GLY A 167 -7.87 8.01 3.37
CA GLY A 167 -7.96 9.44 3.07
C GLY A 167 -9.35 10.05 3.33
N ILE A 168 -10.42 9.33 2.96
CA ILE A 168 -11.82 9.75 3.16
C ILE A 168 -12.20 9.70 4.64
N VAL A 169 -12.03 8.54 5.28
CA VAL A 169 -12.44 8.31 6.69
C VAL A 169 -11.65 9.22 7.63
N LYS A 170 -10.32 9.28 7.46
CA LYS A 170 -9.43 10.10 8.28
C LYS A 170 -9.47 11.59 7.90
N LYS A 171 -10.14 11.96 6.81
CA LYS A 171 -10.09 13.32 6.21
C LYS A 171 -8.65 13.79 5.97
N PHE A 172 -7.75 12.85 5.69
CA PHE A 172 -6.33 13.12 5.49
C PHE A 172 -6.04 13.37 4.01
N LYS A 173 -6.06 14.66 3.63
CA LYS A 173 -5.91 15.10 2.24
C LYS A 173 -4.71 14.51 1.48
N PRO A 174 -3.50 14.37 2.07
CA PRO A 174 -2.37 13.76 1.37
C PRO A 174 -2.64 12.33 0.87
N MET A 175 -3.28 11.47 1.67
CA MET A 175 -3.66 10.13 1.23
C MET A 175 -4.80 10.15 0.21
N LEU A 176 -5.77 11.06 0.38
CA LEU A 176 -6.87 11.23 -0.58
C LEU A 176 -6.33 11.56 -1.98
N TYR A 177 -5.52 12.62 -2.10
CA TYR A 177 -4.93 13.01 -3.38
C TYR A 177 -3.96 11.95 -3.90
N GLY A 178 -3.19 11.32 -3.02
CA GLY A 178 -2.27 10.26 -3.43
C GLY A 178 -2.99 9.07 -4.08
N ALA A 179 -4.12 8.65 -3.51
CA ALA A 179 -4.94 7.59 -4.08
C ALA A 179 -5.59 8.00 -5.41
N LEU A 180 -6.10 9.23 -5.52
CA LEU A 180 -6.68 9.73 -6.78
C LEU A 180 -5.65 9.78 -7.91
N ILE A 181 -4.44 10.25 -7.63
CA ILE A 181 -3.33 10.23 -8.59
C ILE A 181 -3.00 8.79 -8.98
N THR A 182 -3.04 7.85 -8.03
CA THR A 182 -2.74 6.44 -8.30
C THR A 182 -3.79 5.76 -9.16
N TYR A 183 -5.07 6.13 -9.03
CA TYR A 183 -6.10 5.69 -9.98
C TYR A 183 -5.84 6.22 -11.39
N VAL A 184 -5.34 7.45 -11.53
CA VAL A 184 -4.92 7.99 -12.84
C VAL A 184 -3.72 7.22 -13.39
N LEU A 185 -2.74 6.87 -12.54
CA LEU A 185 -1.59 6.04 -12.93
C LEU A 185 -2.04 4.64 -13.36
N PHE A 186 -3.04 4.04 -12.72
CA PHE A 186 -3.64 2.78 -13.17
C PHE A 186 -4.25 2.89 -14.57
N ILE A 187 -5.03 3.94 -14.84
CA ILE A 187 -5.59 4.15 -16.18
C ILE A 187 -4.45 4.28 -17.20
N GLY A 188 -3.38 4.99 -16.84
CA GLY A 188 -2.17 5.07 -17.67
C GLY A 188 -1.49 3.71 -17.89
N SER A 189 -1.43 2.87 -16.85
CA SER A 189 -0.77 1.57 -16.92
C SER A 189 -1.51 0.56 -17.80
N CYS A 190 -2.80 0.77 -18.07
CA CYS A 190 -3.55 0.00 -19.06
C CYS A 190 -3.02 0.18 -20.50
N PHE A 191 -2.23 1.23 -20.76
CA PHE A 191 -1.65 1.51 -22.06
C PHE A 191 -0.15 1.19 -22.15
N THR A 192 0.46 0.67 -21.07
CA THR A 192 1.89 0.37 -21.02
C THR A 192 2.18 -1.13 -21.10
N ILE A 193 3.36 -1.46 -21.62
CA ILE A 193 3.90 -2.82 -21.64
C ILE A 193 4.50 -3.12 -20.24
N SER A 194 4.36 -4.37 -19.78
CA SER A 194 4.57 -4.85 -18.39
C SER A 194 5.80 -4.35 -17.63
N GLU A 195 6.86 -3.88 -18.27
CA GLU A 195 8.06 -3.38 -17.59
C GLU A 195 7.83 -2.01 -16.94
N TYR A 196 7.21 -1.08 -17.67
CA TYR A 196 6.92 0.26 -17.16
C TYR A 196 5.87 0.24 -16.03
N ASP A 197 5.03 -0.80 -15.97
CA ASP A 197 4.05 -0.97 -14.90
C ASP A 197 4.73 -1.07 -13.52
N PHE A 198 5.94 -1.64 -13.44
CA PHE A 198 6.69 -1.63 -12.19
C PHE A 198 7.13 -0.22 -11.80
N LEU A 199 7.62 0.56 -12.76
CA LEU A 199 8.02 1.94 -12.49
C LEU A 199 6.80 2.77 -12.03
N LEU A 200 5.67 2.62 -12.70
CA LEU A 200 4.40 3.24 -12.32
C LEU A 200 3.95 2.77 -10.92
N GLY A 201 4.12 1.49 -10.59
CA GLY A 201 3.88 0.94 -9.26
C GLY A 201 4.77 1.56 -8.17
N GLY A 202 6.05 1.80 -8.47
CA GLY A 202 6.96 2.50 -7.57
C GLY A 202 6.54 3.96 -7.33
N VAL A 203 6.18 4.68 -8.39
CA VAL A 203 5.65 6.05 -8.30
C VAL A 203 4.35 6.08 -7.51
N ALA A 204 3.45 5.13 -7.74
CA ALA A 204 2.22 4.96 -6.99
C ALA A 204 2.49 4.76 -5.49
N ALA A 205 3.42 3.88 -5.12
CA ALA A 205 3.79 3.63 -3.73
C ALA A 205 4.40 4.87 -3.05
N LEU A 206 5.21 5.65 -3.77
CA LEU A 206 5.75 6.92 -3.27
C LEU A 206 4.63 7.91 -2.94
N ILE A 207 3.68 8.06 -3.86
CA ILE A 207 2.60 9.05 -3.77
C ILE A 207 1.52 8.63 -2.76
N CYS A 208 1.16 7.34 -2.72
CA CYS A 208 0.13 6.82 -1.83
C CYS A 208 0.61 6.64 -0.38
N TRP A 209 1.86 6.22 -0.18
CA TRP A 209 2.29 5.75 1.14
C TRP A 209 3.51 6.50 1.66
N PHE A 210 4.55 6.67 0.85
CA PHE A 210 5.79 7.30 1.33
C PHE A 210 5.59 8.77 1.68
N ILE A 211 5.12 9.59 0.74
CA ILE A 211 4.91 11.03 0.94
C ILE A 211 3.91 11.28 2.08
N PRO A 212 2.71 10.65 2.10
CA PRO A 212 1.78 10.82 3.22
C PRO A 212 2.36 10.31 4.54
N GLY A 213 3.15 9.23 4.52
CA GLY A 213 3.85 8.69 5.69
C GLY A 213 4.87 9.65 6.27
N VAL A 214 5.68 10.32 5.44
CA VAL A 214 6.62 11.37 5.88
C VAL A 214 5.86 12.53 6.52
N ILE A 215 4.75 12.96 5.91
CA ILE A 215 3.92 14.06 6.44
C ILE A 215 3.34 13.67 7.81
N LEU A 216 2.80 12.45 7.95
CA LEU A 216 2.22 11.97 9.19
C LEU A 216 3.28 11.84 10.28
N ARG A 217 4.45 11.30 9.94
CA ARG A 217 5.59 11.18 10.86
C ARG A 217 6.08 12.53 11.37
N ARG A 218 6.19 13.53 10.49
CA ARG A 218 6.57 14.91 10.89
C ARG A 218 5.55 15.52 11.84
N LYS A 219 4.25 15.36 11.57
CA LYS A 219 3.18 15.84 12.46
C LYS A 219 3.22 15.17 13.83
N TYR A 220 3.40 13.85 13.87
CA TYR A 220 3.52 13.07 15.10
C TYR A 220 4.71 13.55 15.97
N LEU A 221 5.89 13.71 15.37
CA LEU A 221 7.08 14.17 16.08
C LEU A 221 6.93 15.63 16.59
N ALA A 222 6.27 16.50 15.82
CA ALA A 222 6.00 17.87 16.26
C ALA A 222 5.04 17.92 17.47
N GLN A 223 4.01 17.08 17.48
CA GLN A 223 3.09 16.95 18.62
C GLN A 223 3.79 16.39 19.86
N GLN A 224 4.68 15.41 19.69
CA GLN A 224 5.44 14.86 20.80
C GLN A 224 6.35 15.92 21.44
N LYS A 225 7.01 16.76 20.64
CA LYS A 225 7.83 17.88 21.13
C LYS A 225 7.03 18.98 21.84
N ALA A 226 5.77 19.20 21.47
CA ALA A 226 4.92 20.21 22.09
C ALA A 226 4.27 19.73 23.41
N ASN A 227 4.22 18.40 23.62
CA ASN A 227 3.68 17.77 24.84
C ASN A 227 4.77 17.41 25.87
N VAL A 228 6.04 17.71 25.57
CA VAL A 228 7.21 17.60 26.48
C VAL A 228 7.63 19.00 26.88
#